data_AF-J9R353-F1
#
_entry.id   AF-J9R353-F1
#
_cell.length_a   1.000
_cell.length_b   1.000
_cell.length_c   1.000
_cell.angle_alpha   90.00
_cell.angle_beta   90.00
_cell.angle_gamma   90.00
#
_symmetry.space_group_name_H-M   'P 1'
#
loop_
_entity.id
_entity.type
_entity.pdbx_description
1 polymer ?
#
loop_
_entity_poly.entity_id
_entity_poly.type
_entity_poly.pdbx_seq_one_letter_code
_entity_poly.pdbx_strand_id
1 'polypeptide(L)'
;MKLSDKTLNFIYSVGASVVILGAFFKMTHTTFGGLINPTWILGAGLITEALIFLLYAFNPPTEESKYAWENVYPELLDANAQPKPRKNVVEQTQEIKQLEVSLSEKLDKMLKEANLDVQLFERLRTGIDKFSASVDQINQTVDVSSSTQKYNDQLTLAASHLESMNALYALQLEHGKAQSEYHQKYVSDLQKSVEQSEKFNQELDGLTANLNNLNRVYGGMLNAMKG
;
A
#
# COMPACT_ATOMS: atom_id res chain seq x y z
N MET A 1 -1.48 6.90 41.89
CA MET A 1 -0.37 7.84 41.57
C MET A 1 -0.65 8.35 40.17
N LYS A 2 -1.12 9.60 40.00
CA LYS A 2 -1.40 10.15 38.67
C LYS A 2 -0.06 10.37 37.97
N LEU A 3 0.19 9.67 36.87
CA LEU A 3 1.36 9.95 36.03
C LEU A 3 1.17 11.31 35.35
N SER A 4 2.26 12.03 35.12
CA SER A 4 2.22 13.29 34.36
C SER A 4 1.84 13.01 32.91
N ASP A 5 0.99 13.85 32.31
CA ASP A 5 0.55 13.73 30.90
C ASP A 5 1.73 13.62 29.93
N LYS A 6 2.85 14.31 30.22
CA LYS A 6 4.07 14.22 29.42
C LYS A 6 4.69 12.83 29.48
N THR A 7 4.69 12.20 30.64
CA THR A 7 5.22 10.84 30.84
C THR A 7 4.31 9.81 30.18
N LEU A 8 2.99 10.00 30.24
CA LEU A 8 2.02 9.16 29.53
C LEU A 8 2.21 9.26 28.01
N ASN A 9 2.23 10.47 27.45
CA ASN A 9 2.46 10.69 26.01
C ASN A 9 3.81 10.14 25.54
N PHE A 10 4.85 10.21 26.37
CA PHE A 10 6.14 9.59 26.07
C PHE A 10 6.04 8.05 26.03
N ILE A 11 5.42 7.42 27.04
CA ILE A 11 5.24 5.96 27.08
C ILE A 11 4.39 5.48 25.89
N TYR A 12 3.34 6.22 25.52
CA TYR A 12 2.53 5.95 24.33
C TYR A 12 3.37 5.99 23.05
N SER A 13 4.14 7.07 22.87
CA SER A 13 4.96 7.25 21.67
C SER A 13 6.06 6.19 21.54
N VAL A 14 6.70 5.83 22.65
CA VAL A 14 7.73 4.78 22.69
C VAL A 14 7.12 3.40 22.42
N GLY A 15 5.98 3.08 23.04
CA GLY A 15 5.27 1.84 22.79
C GLY A 15 4.84 1.65 21.34
N ALA A 16 4.19 2.66 20.77
CA ALA A 16 3.76 2.65 19.37
C ALA A 16 4.94 2.44 18.40
N SER A 17 6.11 3.04 18.70
CA SER A 17 7.33 2.85 17.92
C SER A 17 7.78 1.38 17.90
N VAL A 18 7.74 0.69 19.04
CA VAL A 18 8.11 -0.74 19.14
C VAL A 18 7.15 -1.62 18.32
N VAL A 19 5.85 -1.32 18.32
CA VAL A 19 4.86 -2.04 17.51
C VAL A 19 5.12 -1.85 16.01
N ILE A 20 5.33 -0.61 15.58
CA ILE A 20 5.57 -0.28 14.18
C ILE A 20 6.86 -0.95 13.68
N LEU A 21 7.92 -0.98 14.48
CA LEU A 21 9.15 -1.70 14.15
C LEU A 21 8.91 -3.21 14.05
N GLY A 22 8.15 -3.80 14.98
CA GLY A 22 7.79 -5.22 14.91
C GLY A 22 6.99 -5.57 13.66
N ALA A 23 6.04 -4.72 13.27
CA ALA A 23 5.27 -4.88 12.03
C ALA A 23 6.16 -4.73 10.79
N PHE A 24 7.08 -3.76 10.79
CA PHE A 24 8.05 -3.55 9.71
C PHE A 24 8.94 -4.79 9.49
N PHE A 25 9.50 -5.37 10.56
CA PHE A 25 10.29 -6.60 10.45
C PHE A 25 9.47 -7.80 9.97
N LYS A 26 8.20 -7.91 10.40
CA LYS A 26 7.29 -8.95 9.91
C LYS A 26 7.01 -8.82 8.42
N MET A 27 6.76 -7.61 7.92
CA MET A 27 6.47 -7.36 6.50
C MET A 27 7.70 -7.54 5.61
N THR A 28 8.85 -7.04 6.03
CA THR A 28 10.09 -7.12 5.24
C THR A 28 10.72 -8.52 5.24
N HIS A 29 10.19 -9.45 6.05
CA HIS A 29 10.75 -10.79 6.27
C HIS A 29 12.24 -10.76 6.65
N THR A 30 12.73 -9.60 7.11
CA THR A 30 14.13 -9.42 7.48
C THR A 30 14.34 -10.00 8.86
N THR A 31 15.20 -11.01 8.94
CA THR A 31 15.66 -11.53 10.23
C THR A 31 16.73 -10.58 10.75
N PHE A 32 16.58 -10.09 11.98
CA PHE A 32 17.62 -9.27 12.60
C PHE A 32 18.82 -10.16 12.92
N GLY A 33 19.77 -10.25 11.97
CA GLY A 33 20.97 -11.07 12.07
C GLY A 33 20.74 -12.59 12.16
N GLY A 34 19.58 -13.11 11.71
CA GLY A 34 19.24 -14.54 11.78
C GLY A 34 18.97 -15.11 13.17
N LEU A 35 19.14 -14.30 14.23
CA LEU A 35 19.03 -14.74 15.64
C LEU A 35 17.62 -14.59 16.21
N ILE A 36 16.81 -13.69 15.67
CA ILE A 36 15.50 -13.34 16.23
C ILE A 36 14.42 -13.49 15.15
N ASN A 37 13.42 -14.32 15.44
CA ASN A 37 12.29 -14.56 14.55
C ASN A 37 11.39 -13.31 14.50
N PRO A 38 11.04 -12.78 13.31
CA PRO A 38 10.22 -11.57 13.18
C PRO A 38 8.86 -11.65 13.88
N THR A 39 8.32 -12.86 14.03
CA THR A 39 7.06 -13.10 14.75
C THR A 39 7.16 -12.78 16.24
N TRP A 40 8.34 -12.97 16.84
CA TRP A 40 8.58 -12.71 18.26
C TRP A 40 8.72 -11.21 18.53
N ILE A 41 9.34 -10.47 17.60
CA ILE A 41 9.44 -9.00 17.66
C ILE A 41 8.04 -8.39 17.55
N LEU A 42 7.23 -8.85 16.60
CA LEU A 42 5.84 -8.41 16.48
C LEU A 42 5.01 -8.77 17.72
N GLY A 43 5.15 -9.99 18.23
CA GLY A 43 4.46 -10.44 19.44
C GLY A 43 4.80 -9.57 20.66
N ALA A 44 6.08 -9.24 20.86
CA ALA A 44 6.51 -8.33 21.92
C ALA A 44 5.92 -6.91 21.75
N GLY A 45 5.86 -6.40 20.52
CA GLY A 45 5.18 -5.14 20.21
C GLY A 45 3.69 -5.18 20.60
N LEU A 46 2.96 -6.19 20.14
CA LEU A 46 1.52 -6.32 20.43
C LEU A 46 1.22 -6.48 21.93
N ILE A 47 2.07 -7.20 22.68
CA ILE A 47 1.95 -7.28 24.15
C ILE A 47 2.19 -5.91 24.79
N THR A 48 3.17 -5.15 24.30
CA THR A 48 3.44 -3.79 24.76
C THR A 48 2.23 -2.88 24.53
N GLU A 49 1.58 -2.97 23.36
CA GLU A 49 0.36 -2.23 23.03
C GLU A 49 -0.81 -2.60 23.95
N ALA A 50 -0.99 -3.90 24.24
CA ALA A 50 -2.04 -4.35 25.14
C ALA A 50 -1.87 -3.80 26.57
N LEU A 51 -0.62 -3.74 27.06
CA LEU A 51 -0.32 -3.14 28.38
C LEU A 51 -0.56 -1.63 28.38
N ILE A 52 -0.25 -0.96 27.28
CA ILE A 52 -0.47 0.48 27.12
C ILE A 52 -1.97 0.81 27.12
N PHE A 53 -2.79 0.05 26.41
CA PHE A 53 -4.25 0.23 26.46
C PHE A 53 -4.83 -0.04 27.84
N LEU A 54 -4.27 -1.02 28.56
CA LEU A 54 -4.68 -1.28 29.94
C LEU A 54 -4.32 -0.08 30.85
N LEU A 55 -3.12 0.51 30.69
CA LEU A 55 -2.75 1.73 31.42
C LEU A 55 -3.65 2.93 31.09
N TYR A 56 -4.05 3.07 29.82
CA TYR A 56 -4.97 4.11 29.35
C TYR A 56 -6.35 3.98 30.01
N ALA A 57 -6.88 2.76 30.13
CA ALA A 57 -8.18 2.51 30.75
C ALA A 57 -8.26 3.03 32.20
N PHE A 58 -7.14 3.05 32.93
CA PHE A 58 -7.08 3.55 34.31
C PHE A 58 -6.65 5.02 34.43
N ASN A 59 -6.03 5.60 33.39
CA ASN A 59 -5.61 7.01 33.37
C ASN A 59 -5.92 7.64 32.00
N PRO A 60 -7.20 7.93 31.69
CA PRO A 60 -7.56 8.63 30.47
C PRO A 60 -6.92 10.04 30.46
N PRO A 61 -6.35 10.49 29.33
CA PRO A 61 -5.74 11.80 29.20
C PRO A 61 -6.80 12.89 29.35
N THR A 62 -6.46 13.94 30.09
CA THR A 62 -7.39 15.04 30.43
C THR A 62 -7.69 16.01 29.29
N GLU A 63 -7.24 15.74 28.06
CA GLU A 63 -7.20 16.71 26.95
C GLU A 63 -8.59 17.18 26.47
N GLU A 64 -9.63 16.36 26.59
CA GLU A 64 -11.00 16.72 26.16
C GLU A 64 -11.60 17.87 26.99
N SER A 65 -11.14 18.08 28.23
CA SER A 65 -11.67 19.14 29.12
C SER A 65 -11.04 20.51 28.91
N LYS A 66 -9.99 20.63 28.09
CA LYS A 66 -9.16 21.85 28.00
C LYS A 66 -9.63 22.84 26.94
N TYR A 67 -10.29 22.36 25.91
CA TYR A 67 -10.84 23.25 24.90
C TYR A 67 -12.20 23.74 25.41
N ALA A 68 -12.31 25.04 25.70
CA ALA A 68 -13.58 25.65 26.04
C ALA A 68 -14.28 26.09 24.76
N TRP A 69 -14.71 25.14 23.92
CA TRP A 69 -15.41 25.44 22.66
C TRP A 69 -16.67 26.29 22.89
N GLU A 70 -17.25 26.17 24.08
CA GLU A 70 -18.38 26.93 24.60
C GLU A 70 -18.10 28.44 24.68
N ASN A 71 -16.83 28.84 24.82
CA ASN A 71 -16.46 30.27 24.78
C ASN A 71 -16.52 30.86 23.37
N VAL A 72 -16.46 30.02 22.32
CA VAL A 72 -16.46 30.44 20.92
C VAL A 72 -17.81 30.13 20.26
N TYR A 73 -18.49 29.09 20.72
CA TYR A 73 -19.79 28.63 20.25
C TYR A 73 -20.73 28.46 21.45
N PRO A 74 -21.27 29.55 22.00
CA PRO A 74 -22.16 29.50 23.16
C PRO A 74 -23.46 28.72 22.89
N GLU A 75 -23.81 28.54 21.61
CA GLU A 75 -24.93 27.72 21.14
C GLU A 75 -24.81 26.22 21.53
N LEU A 76 -23.60 25.74 21.85
CA LEU A 76 -23.39 24.36 22.30
C LEU A 76 -23.91 24.10 23.73
N LEU A 77 -24.06 25.15 24.54
CA LEU A 77 -24.58 25.04 25.92
C LEU A 77 -26.07 25.39 26.03
N ASP A 78 -26.55 26.31 25.19
CA ASP A 78 -27.94 26.76 25.17
C ASP A 78 -28.34 27.12 23.74
N ALA A 79 -29.34 26.41 23.21
CA ALA A 79 -29.81 26.55 21.83
C ALA A 79 -30.39 27.94 21.51
N ASN A 80 -30.69 28.76 22.52
CA ASN A 80 -31.15 30.14 22.35
C ASN A 80 -30.09 31.19 22.74
N ALA A 81 -28.85 30.79 22.97
CA ALA A 81 -27.78 31.71 23.37
C ALA A 81 -27.39 32.65 22.23
N GLN A 82 -27.55 33.96 22.47
CA GLN A 82 -27.04 35.00 21.56
C GLN A 82 -25.49 35.03 21.60
N PRO A 83 -24.81 35.07 20.45
CA PRO A 83 -23.35 35.08 20.40
C PRO A 83 -22.81 36.32 21.12
N LYS A 84 -22.07 36.12 22.23
CA LYS A 84 -21.36 37.21 22.89
C LYS A 84 -20.19 37.64 22.00
N PRO A 85 -20.14 38.90 21.53
CA PRO A 85 -18.99 39.36 20.77
C PRO A 85 -17.73 39.27 21.63
N ARG A 86 -16.64 38.76 21.04
CA ARG A 86 -15.34 38.57 21.70
C ARG A 86 -14.93 39.85 22.43
N LYS A 87 -14.50 39.73 23.68
CA LYS A 87 -14.12 40.85 24.56
C LYS A 87 -13.02 41.77 23.97
N ASN A 88 -12.26 41.28 22.99
CA ASN A 88 -11.22 42.06 22.28
C ASN A 88 -11.76 42.90 21.10
N VAL A 89 -13.03 42.73 20.73
CA VAL A 89 -13.64 43.49 19.63
C VAL A 89 -14.08 44.88 20.09
N VAL A 90 -14.30 45.11 21.39
CA VAL A 90 -14.77 46.43 21.87
C VAL A 90 -13.65 47.49 21.81
N GLU A 91 -12.38 47.12 22.05
CA GLU A 91 -11.24 48.03 21.81
C GLU A 91 -10.93 48.16 20.31
N GLN A 92 -11.05 47.08 19.54
CA GLN A 92 -10.85 47.12 18.07
C GLN A 92 -11.99 47.82 17.31
N THR A 93 -13.20 47.97 17.87
CA THR A 93 -14.32 48.63 17.16
C THR A 93 -14.14 50.15 17.09
N GLN A 94 -13.46 50.76 18.07
CA GLN A 94 -13.10 52.19 17.99
C GLN A 94 -12.00 52.42 16.95
N GLU A 95 -11.02 51.53 16.87
CA GLU A 95 -9.99 51.58 15.83
C GLU A 95 -10.57 51.28 14.44
N ILE A 96 -11.45 50.29 14.28
CA ILE A 96 -12.07 49.95 12.98
C ILE A 96 -12.99 51.07 12.47
N LYS A 97 -13.76 51.75 13.33
CA LYS A 97 -14.55 52.92 12.90
C LYS A 97 -13.67 54.12 12.55
N GLN A 98 -12.57 54.34 13.28
CA GLN A 98 -11.58 55.36 12.90
C GLN A 98 -10.85 54.98 11.62
N LEU A 99 -10.59 53.70 11.37
CA LEU A 99 -10.03 53.19 10.12
C LEU A 99 -11.04 53.31 8.97
N GLU A 100 -12.32 52.99 9.12
CA GLU A 100 -13.34 53.17 8.06
C GLU A 100 -13.53 54.64 7.71
N VAL A 101 -13.63 55.53 8.70
CA VAL A 101 -13.70 56.98 8.48
C VAL A 101 -12.40 57.49 7.85
N SER A 102 -11.24 57.00 8.30
CA SER A 102 -9.93 57.35 7.73
C SER A 102 -9.74 56.80 6.31
N LEU A 103 -10.22 55.60 5.98
CA LEU A 103 -10.16 55.04 4.64
C LEU A 103 -11.13 55.75 3.70
N SER A 104 -12.34 56.10 4.16
CA SER A 104 -13.29 56.89 3.37
C SER A 104 -12.78 58.30 3.12
N GLU A 105 -12.25 58.99 4.15
CA GLU A 105 -11.60 60.30 3.98
C GLU A 105 -10.36 60.21 3.09
N LYS A 106 -9.57 59.14 3.19
CA LYS A 106 -8.37 58.93 2.37
C LYS A 106 -8.71 58.53 0.95
N LEU A 107 -9.82 57.83 0.71
CA LEU A 107 -10.37 57.56 -0.62
C LEU A 107 -10.94 58.82 -1.25
N ASP A 108 -11.72 59.62 -0.50
CA ASP A 108 -12.23 60.92 -0.97
C ASP A 108 -11.08 61.90 -1.23
N LYS A 109 -10.06 61.91 -0.38
CA LYS A 109 -8.85 62.71 -0.56
C LYS A 109 -8.03 62.22 -1.75
N MET A 110 -7.91 60.90 -1.98
CA MET A 110 -7.29 60.35 -3.18
C MET A 110 -8.10 60.63 -4.45
N LEU A 111 -9.43 60.58 -4.40
CA LEU A 111 -10.33 60.95 -5.51
C LEU A 111 -10.28 62.43 -5.83
N LYS A 112 -10.04 63.28 -4.83
CA LYS A 112 -9.95 64.73 -4.96
C LYS A 112 -8.55 65.23 -5.31
N GLU A 113 -7.49 64.53 -4.87
CA GLU A 113 -6.08 64.82 -5.19
C GLU A 113 -5.63 64.16 -6.50
N ALA A 114 -6.20 63.00 -6.86
CA ALA A 114 -6.02 62.44 -8.19
C ALA A 114 -6.89 63.23 -9.18
N ASN A 115 -6.30 64.27 -9.77
CA ASN A 115 -6.62 64.57 -11.16
C ASN A 115 -6.61 63.22 -11.89
N LEU A 116 -7.76 62.79 -12.41
CA LEU A 116 -7.94 61.52 -13.13
C LEU A 116 -7.06 61.56 -14.40
N ASP A 117 -5.77 61.37 -14.18
CA ASP A 117 -4.74 61.34 -15.19
C ASP A 117 -4.84 60.00 -15.89
N VAL A 118 -4.76 60.03 -17.23
CA VAL A 118 -4.85 58.88 -18.12
C VAL A 118 -3.89 57.76 -17.66
N GLN A 119 -2.76 58.13 -17.04
CA GLN A 119 -1.80 57.20 -16.46
C GLN A 119 -2.34 56.32 -15.32
N LEU A 120 -3.27 56.81 -14.48
CA LEU A 120 -3.86 55.98 -13.41
C LEU A 120 -4.78 54.92 -14.00
N PHE A 121 -5.53 55.29 -15.03
CA PHE A 121 -6.41 54.39 -15.75
C PHE A 121 -5.61 53.29 -16.47
N GLU A 122 -4.44 53.65 -17.01
CA GLU A 122 -3.53 52.73 -17.68
C GLU A 122 -2.86 51.76 -16.68
N ARG A 123 -2.50 52.22 -15.48
CA ARG A 123 -2.02 51.36 -14.39
C ARG A 123 -3.09 50.42 -13.87
N LEU A 124 -4.34 50.89 -13.72
CA LEU A 124 -5.47 50.06 -13.31
C LEU A 124 -5.79 48.99 -14.36
N ARG A 125 -5.81 49.36 -15.64
CA ARG A 125 -5.97 48.43 -16.76
C ARG A 125 -4.87 47.37 -16.75
N THR A 126 -3.62 47.79 -16.60
CA THR A 126 -2.47 46.86 -16.50
C THR A 126 -2.59 45.94 -15.28
N GLY A 127 -3.11 46.44 -14.15
CA GLY A 127 -3.37 45.66 -12.94
C GLY A 127 -4.46 44.61 -13.15
N ILE A 128 -5.56 44.99 -13.81
CA ILE A 128 -6.65 44.07 -14.19
C ILE A 128 -6.15 43.02 -15.20
N ASP A 129 -5.36 43.41 -16.20
CA ASP A 129 -4.79 42.48 -17.18
C ASP A 129 -3.85 41.45 -16.51
N LYS A 130 -3.00 41.90 -15.59
CA LYS A 130 -2.13 41.01 -14.80
C LYS A 130 -2.92 40.10 -13.86
N PHE A 131 -4.01 40.60 -13.27
CA PHE A 131 -4.90 39.79 -12.44
C PHE A 131 -5.63 38.73 -13.27
N SER A 132 -6.16 39.11 -14.44
CA SER A 132 -6.80 38.17 -15.38
C SER A 132 -5.83 37.07 -15.80
N ALA A 133 -4.60 37.42 -16.17
CA ALA A 133 -3.57 36.44 -16.52
C ALA A 133 -3.23 35.50 -15.35
N SER A 134 -3.21 36.02 -14.12
CA SER A 134 -2.98 35.20 -12.92
C SER A 134 -4.16 34.27 -12.63
N VAL A 135 -5.40 34.71 -12.86
CA VAL A 135 -6.61 33.89 -12.72
C VAL A 135 -6.66 32.80 -13.81
N ASP A 136 -6.27 33.09 -15.05
CA ASP A 136 -6.14 32.08 -16.10
C ASP A 136 -5.08 31.03 -15.78
N GLN A 137 -3.97 31.44 -15.16
CA GLN A 137 -2.92 30.53 -14.71
C GLN A 137 -3.34 29.70 -13.47
N ILE A 138 -4.18 30.27 -12.60
CA ILE A 138 -4.85 29.52 -11.52
C ILE A 138 -5.84 28.51 -12.11
N ASN A 139 -6.62 28.88 -13.13
CA ASN A 139 -7.53 27.97 -13.82
C ASN A 139 -6.79 26.81 -14.51
N GLN A 140 -5.60 27.04 -15.08
CA GLN A 140 -4.71 25.97 -15.55
C GLN A 140 -4.16 25.10 -14.41
N THR A 141 -3.96 25.68 -13.22
CA THR A 141 -3.51 24.93 -12.04
C THR A 141 -4.64 24.08 -11.45
N VAL A 142 -5.91 24.48 -11.60
CA VAL A 142 -7.10 23.68 -11.22
C VAL A 142 -7.24 22.40 -12.05
N ASP A 143 -6.46 22.25 -13.12
CA ASP A 143 -6.30 21.02 -13.91
C ASP A 143 -5.54 19.88 -13.15
N VAL A 144 -5.37 20.00 -11.82
CA VAL A 144 -5.02 18.88 -10.92
C VAL A 144 -5.95 17.68 -11.13
N SER A 145 -7.19 17.91 -11.59
CA SER A 145 -8.12 16.85 -11.99
C SER A 145 -7.56 15.99 -13.14
N SER A 146 -6.88 16.57 -14.13
CA SER A 146 -6.27 15.82 -15.25
C SER A 146 -5.11 14.94 -14.80
N SER A 147 -4.27 15.47 -13.88
CA SER A 147 -3.17 14.67 -13.30
C SER A 147 -3.69 13.56 -12.39
N THR A 148 -4.77 13.80 -11.65
CA THR A 148 -5.46 12.79 -10.84
C THR A 148 -6.15 11.74 -11.72
N GLN A 149 -6.73 12.14 -12.85
CA GLN A 149 -7.32 11.23 -13.84
C GLN A 149 -6.24 10.31 -14.41
N LYS A 150 -5.13 10.88 -14.90
CA LYS A 150 -3.98 10.10 -15.42
C LYS A 150 -3.41 9.16 -14.37
N TYR A 151 -3.35 9.59 -13.11
CA TYR A 151 -2.91 8.73 -12.01
C TYR A 151 -3.86 7.54 -11.78
N ASN A 152 -5.18 7.78 -11.81
CA ASN A 152 -6.19 6.71 -11.72
C ASN A 152 -6.13 5.75 -12.92
N ASP A 153 -5.95 6.27 -14.14
CA ASP A 153 -5.76 5.47 -15.34
C ASP A 153 -4.53 4.57 -15.20
N GLN A 154 -3.43 5.11 -14.67
CA GLN A 154 -2.20 4.36 -14.47
C GLN A 154 -2.28 3.33 -13.34
N LEU A 155 -3.04 3.61 -12.28
CA LEU A 155 -3.36 2.61 -11.27
C LEU A 155 -4.22 1.48 -11.83
N THR A 156 -5.19 1.80 -12.68
CA THR A 156 -6.05 0.81 -13.35
C THR A 156 -5.22 -0.07 -14.29
N LEU A 157 -4.31 0.54 -15.07
CA LEU A 157 -3.39 -0.19 -15.93
C LEU A 157 -2.44 -1.09 -15.13
N ALA A 158 -1.89 -0.59 -14.03
CA ALA A 158 -1.03 -1.37 -13.13
C ALA A 158 -1.77 -2.55 -12.49
N ALA A 159 -3.03 -2.36 -12.08
CA ALA A 159 -3.87 -3.43 -11.57
C ALA A 159 -4.10 -4.53 -12.62
N SER A 160 -4.39 -4.15 -13.87
CA SER A 160 -4.54 -5.10 -14.99
C SER A 160 -3.23 -5.87 -15.29
N HIS A 161 -2.08 -5.19 -15.23
CA HIS A 161 -0.78 -5.86 -15.37
C HIS A 161 -0.51 -6.84 -14.23
N LEU A 162 -0.86 -6.52 -12.98
CA LEU A 162 -0.71 -7.43 -11.85
C LEU A 162 -1.63 -8.65 -11.96
N GLU A 163 -2.86 -8.46 -12.43
CA GLU A 163 -3.78 -9.57 -12.71
C GLU A 163 -3.21 -10.48 -13.80
N SER A 164 -2.68 -9.90 -14.88
CA SER A 164 -2.02 -10.65 -15.96
C SER A 164 -0.77 -11.39 -15.45
N MET A 165 0.02 -10.77 -14.57
CA MET A 165 1.19 -11.40 -13.94
C MET A 165 0.80 -12.59 -13.05
N ASN A 166 -0.27 -12.45 -12.26
CA ASN A 166 -0.80 -13.54 -11.46
C ASN A 166 -1.31 -14.69 -12.33
N ALA A 167 -2.01 -14.39 -13.43
CA ALA A 167 -2.45 -15.40 -14.39
C ALA A 167 -1.25 -16.14 -15.03
N LEU A 168 -0.21 -15.41 -15.43
CA LEU A 168 1.03 -16.00 -15.95
C LEU A 168 1.74 -16.86 -14.89
N TYR A 169 1.77 -16.44 -13.63
CA TYR A 169 2.34 -17.24 -12.55
C TYR A 169 1.55 -18.53 -12.31
N ALA A 170 0.22 -18.47 -12.33
CA ALA A 170 -0.62 -19.65 -12.24
C ALA A 170 -0.36 -20.62 -13.40
N LEU A 171 -0.29 -20.10 -14.62
CA LEU A 171 0.01 -20.88 -15.83
C LEU A 171 1.42 -21.50 -15.75
N GLN A 172 2.42 -20.76 -15.27
CA GLN A 172 3.78 -21.27 -15.08
C GLN A 172 3.84 -22.39 -14.05
N LEU A 173 3.11 -22.26 -12.94
CA LEU A 173 3.03 -23.29 -11.91
C LEU A 173 2.36 -24.56 -12.46
N GLU A 174 1.28 -24.40 -13.23
CA GLU A 174 0.59 -25.49 -13.91
C GLU A 174 1.49 -26.19 -14.93
N HIS A 175 2.16 -25.43 -15.79
CA HIS A 175 3.16 -25.96 -16.72
C HIS A 175 4.29 -26.68 -16.00
N GLY A 176 4.79 -26.14 -14.88
CA GLY A 176 5.82 -26.79 -14.07
C GLY A 176 5.37 -28.13 -13.49
N LYS A 177 4.12 -28.22 -13.00
CA LYS A 177 3.53 -29.47 -12.52
C LYS A 177 3.35 -30.47 -13.66
N ALA A 178 2.74 -30.05 -14.77
CA ALA A 178 2.53 -30.90 -15.94
C ALA A 178 3.87 -31.42 -16.48
N GLN A 179 4.89 -30.56 -16.59
CA GLN A 179 6.24 -30.95 -17.00
C GLN A 179 6.85 -32.00 -16.06
N SER A 180 6.70 -31.82 -14.74
CA SER A 180 7.18 -32.77 -13.74
C SER A 180 6.48 -34.13 -13.86
N GLU A 181 5.15 -34.13 -14.02
CA GLU A 181 4.36 -35.35 -14.24
C GLU A 181 4.74 -36.05 -15.55
N TYR A 182 4.92 -35.29 -16.63
CA TYR A 182 5.41 -35.82 -17.90
C TYR A 182 6.80 -36.44 -17.76
N HIS A 183 7.72 -35.81 -17.02
CA HIS A 183 9.05 -36.36 -16.76
C HIS A 183 8.99 -37.63 -15.92
N GLN A 184 8.18 -37.67 -14.86
CA GLN A 184 8.00 -38.88 -14.05
C GLN A 184 7.42 -40.02 -14.89
N LYS A 185 6.38 -39.74 -15.70
CA LYS A 185 5.78 -40.73 -16.58
C LYS A 185 6.78 -41.24 -17.63
N TYR A 186 7.54 -40.34 -18.25
CA TYR A 186 8.56 -40.70 -19.23
C TYR A 186 9.65 -41.60 -18.63
N VAL A 187 10.16 -41.26 -17.45
CA VAL A 187 11.15 -42.08 -16.74
C VAL A 187 10.58 -43.44 -16.37
N SER A 188 9.34 -43.48 -15.86
CA SER A 188 8.62 -44.73 -15.57
C SER A 188 8.45 -45.60 -16.83
N ASP A 189 8.04 -45.01 -17.94
CA ASP A 189 7.82 -45.74 -19.21
C ASP A 189 9.15 -46.27 -19.77
N LEU A 190 10.24 -45.50 -19.65
CA LEU A 190 11.59 -45.97 -19.98
C LEU A 190 12.01 -47.16 -19.10
N GLN A 191 11.79 -47.07 -17.78
CA GLN A 191 12.13 -48.16 -16.87
C GLN A 191 11.37 -49.45 -17.21
N LYS A 192 10.06 -49.34 -17.49
CA LYS A 192 9.25 -50.48 -17.97
C LYS A 192 9.76 -51.03 -19.29
N SER A 193 10.17 -50.18 -20.23
CA SER A 193 10.74 -50.63 -21.51
C SER A 193 12.06 -51.38 -21.32
N VAL A 194 12.90 -50.95 -20.38
CA VAL A 194 14.14 -51.66 -20.04
C VAL A 194 13.82 -53.04 -19.44
N GLU A 195 12.92 -53.11 -18.46
CA GLU A 195 12.48 -54.39 -17.87
C GLU A 195 11.87 -55.34 -18.94
N GLN A 196 11.08 -54.80 -19.86
CA GLN A 196 10.47 -55.59 -20.91
C GLN A 196 11.48 -56.05 -21.97
N SER A 197 12.50 -55.24 -22.26
CA SER A 197 13.61 -55.64 -23.11
C SER A 197 14.49 -56.72 -22.47
N GLU A 198 14.71 -56.66 -21.15
CA GLU A 198 15.39 -57.74 -20.42
C GLU A 198 14.62 -59.04 -20.49
N LYS A 199 13.29 -59.00 -20.23
CA LYS A 199 12.42 -60.19 -20.37
C LYS A 199 12.42 -60.74 -21.79
N PHE A 200 12.36 -59.88 -22.80
CA PHE A 200 12.42 -60.30 -24.20
C PHE A 200 13.74 -61.02 -24.52
N ASN A 201 14.88 -60.50 -24.03
CA ASN A 201 16.17 -61.17 -24.19
C ASN A 201 16.17 -62.55 -23.50
N GLN A 202 15.60 -62.66 -22.29
CA GLN A 202 15.47 -63.95 -21.60
C GLN A 202 14.61 -64.96 -22.39
N GLU A 203 13.50 -64.50 -22.99
CA GLU A 203 12.67 -65.35 -23.84
C GLU A 203 13.39 -65.78 -25.12
N LEU A 204 14.18 -64.88 -25.74
CA LEU A 204 15.01 -65.21 -26.90
C LEU A 204 16.11 -66.23 -26.57
N ASP A 205 16.76 -66.09 -25.40
CA ASP A 205 17.74 -67.06 -24.92
C ASP A 205 17.09 -68.43 -24.72
N GLY A 206 15.91 -68.46 -24.09
CA GLY A 206 15.11 -69.67 -23.91
C GLY A 206 14.69 -70.32 -25.24
N LEU A 207 14.22 -69.53 -26.20
CA LEU A 207 13.87 -69.99 -27.54
C LEU A 207 15.08 -70.57 -28.27
N THR A 208 16.22 -69.89 -28.18
CA THR A 208 17.50 -70.35 -28.76
C THR A 208 17.94 -71.68 -28.13
N ALA A 209 17.85 -71.83 -26.81
CA ALA A 209 18.15 -73.08 -26.13
C ALA A 209 17.21 -74.22 -26.57
N ASN A 210 15.92 -73.92 -26.74
CA ASN A 210 14.93 -74.91 -27.17
C ASN A 210 15.12 -75.33 -28.62
N LEU A 211 15.42 -74.39 -29.52
CA LEU A 211 15.78 -74.67 -30.92
C LEU A 211 17.05 -75.52 -31.02
N ASN A 212 18.08 -75.23 -30.21
CA ASN A 212 19.29 -76.05 -30.14
C ASN A 212 18.99 -77.48 -29.66
N ASN A 213 18.12 -77.64 -28.65
CA ASN A 213 17.67 -78.95 -28.18
C ASN A 213 16.90 -79.73 -29.26
N LEU A 214 15.96 -79.08 -29.96
CA LEU A 214 15.25 -79.68 -31.07
C LEU A 214 16.22 -80.11 -32.18
N ASN A 215 17.13 -79.23 -32.60
CA ASN A 215 18.16 -79.57 -33.60
C ASN A 215 19.02 -80.76 -33.17
N ARG A 216 19.36 -80.87 -31.88
CA ARG A 216 20.10 -82.02 -31.35
C ARG A 216 19.29 -83.32 -31.42
N VAL A 217 18.00 -83.27 -31.08
CA VAL A 217 17.09 -84.44 -31.17
C VAL A 217 16.87 -84.85 -32.63
N TYR A 218 16.61 -83.89 -33.53
CA TYR A 218 16.45 -84.16 -34.96
C TYR A 218 17.74 -84.71 -35.59
N GLY A 219 18.91 -84.16 -35.24
CA GLY A 219 20.20 -84.69 -35.67
C GLY A 219 20.48 -86.10 -35.14
N GLY A 220 20.12 -86.37 -33.88
CA GLY A 220 20.18 -87.70 -33.28
C GLY A 220 19.29 -88.71 -34.00
N MET A 221 18.06 -88.32 -34.34
CA MET A 221 17.12 -89.16 -35.10
C MET A 221 17.57 -89.41 -36.55
N LEU A 222 18.13 -88.41 -37.23
CA LEU A 222 18.68 -88.54 -38.57
C LEU A 222 19.91 -89.46 -38.62
N ASN A 223 20.81 -89.37 -37.63
CA ASN A 223 21.94 -90.28 -37.52
C ASN A 223 21.50 -91.71 -37.19
N ALA A 224 20.46 -91.86 -36.36
CA ALA A 224 19.87 -93.17 -36.03
C ALA A 224 19.05 -93.79 -37.18
N MET A 225 18.60 -93.00 -38.16
CA MET A 225 17.92 -93.49 -39.37
C MET A 225 18.86 -93.77 -40.56
N LYS A 226 20.12 -93.30 -40.51
CA LYS A 226 21.11 -93.47 -41.58
C LYS A 226 22.21 -94.50 -41.26
N GLY A 227 22.27 -95.01 -40.02
CA GLY A 227 23.08 -96.17 -39.63
C GLY A 227 22.21 -97.42 -39.54
#